data_AF-A0A5K1BH77-F1
#
_entry.id   AF-A0A5K1BH77-F1
#
_cell.length_a   1.000
_cell.length_b   1.000
_cell.length_c   1.000
_cell.angle_alpha   90.00
_cell.angle_beta   90.00
_cell.angle_gamma   90.00
#
_symmetry.space_group_name_H-M   'P 1'
#
loop_
_entity.id
_entity.type
_entity.pdbx_description
1 polymer ?
#
loop_
_entity_poly.entity_id
_entity_poly.type
_entity_poly.pdbx_seq_one_letter_code
_entity_poly.pdbx_strand_id
1 'polypeptide(L)'
;RGQTMNYWVDPPPALAFFHIPIPEVRELWYSGFVGQFQEGVACSPVNSGVLNTLAAMGDVKGVFMGHDHKNDFCGKIYGIWLCYGGAVGYHAYGKAGWPRRARIISIELEKGQKEWMGVKQIRTWKRLDDGKMRQIDTQVLWEKS
;
A
#
# COMPACT_ATOMS: atom_id res chain seq x y z
N ARG A 1 -28.07 1.52 -38.28
CA ARG A 1 -27.17 2.23 -37.34
C ARG A 1 -26.97 1.32 -36.14
N GLY A 2 -25.94 0.48 -36.17
CA GLY A 2 -25.60 -0.39 -35.04
C GLY A 2 -24.92 0.43 -33.95
N GLN A 3 -25.45 0.37 -32.73
CA GLN A 3 -24.77 0.87 -31.55
C GLN A 3 -23.64 -0.12 -31.21
N THR A 4 -22.39 0.30 -31.39
CA THR A 4 -21.24 -0.38 -30.81
C THR A 4 -21.31 -0.19 -29.30
N MET A 5 -21.71 -1.23 -28.57
CA MET A 5 -21.59 -1.29 -27.12
C MET A 5 -20.11 -1.24 -26.76
N ASN A 6 -19.66 -0.08 -26.29
CA ASN A 6 -18.33 0.10 -25.72
C ASN A 6 -18.25 -0.65 -24.39
N TYR A 7 -17.83 -1.91 -24.41
CA TYR A 7 -17.46 -2.68 -23.21
C TYR A 7 -16.08 -2.23 -22.71
N TRP A 8 -15.96 -0.97 -22.26
CA TRP A 8 -14.81 -0.59 -21.43
C TRP A 8 -15.06 -1.19 -20.05
N VAL A 9 -14.57 -2.40 -19.83
CA VAL A 9 -14.41 -2.93 -18.47
C VAL A 9 -13.33 -2.07 -17.82
N ASP A 10 -13.69 -1.36 -16.75
CA ASP A 10 -12.70 -0.61 -15.97
C ASP A 10 -11.54 -1.56 -15.61
N PRO A 11 -10.27 -1.13 -15.79
CA PRO A 11 -9.15 -1.98 -15.45
C PRO A 11 -9.23 -2.39 -13.97
N PRO A 12 -8.88 -3.65 -13.63
CA PRO A 12 -8.91 -4.11 -12.26
C PRO A 12 -7.95 -3.26 -11.40
N PRO A 13 -8.25 -3.06 -10.10
CA PRO A 13 -7.37 -2.31 -9.22
C PRO A 13 -5.99 -2.97 -9.14
N ALA A 14 -4.94 -2.17 -9.35
CA ALA A 14 -3.57 -2.62 -9.36
C ALA A 14 -2.83 -2.24 -8.07
N LEU A 15 -1.78 -2.99 -7.74
CA LEU A 15 -0.84 -2.71 -6.66
C LEU A 15 0.59 -2.65 -7.22
N ALA A 16 1.40 -1.73 -6.73
CA ALA A 16 2.81 -1.63 -7.08
C ALA A 16 3.72 -1.91 -5.88
N PHE A 17 4.93 -2.39 -6.15
CA PHE A 17 5.91 -2.75 -5.14
C PHE A 17 7.29 -2.24 -5.56
N PHE A 18 7.96 -1.52 -4.66
CA PHE A 18 9.35 -1.12 -4.86
C PHE A 18 10.06 -1.00 -3.51
N HIS A 19 11.35 -1.32 -3.47
CA HIS A 19 12.05 -1.36 -2.19
C HIS A 19 12.29 0.03 -1.60
N ILE A 20 12.75 0.98 -2.43
CA ILE A 20 13.12 2.34 -2.00
C ILE A 20 11.91 3.28 -2.19
N PRO A 21 11.55 4.09 -1.19
CA PRO A 21 10.48 5.08 -1.30
C PRO A 21 10.69 6.11 -2.39
N ILE A 22 9.59 6.62 -2.94
CA ILE A 22 9.61 7.81 -3.81
C ILE A 22 9.68 9.11 -2.95
N PRO A 23 10.22 10.22 -3.48
CA PRO A 23 10.43 11.45 -2.73
C PRO A 23 9.18 12.01 -2.04
N GLU A 24 8.01 11.83 -2.64
CA GLU A 24 6.72 12.35 -2.19
C GLU A 24 6.23 11.68 -0.90
N VAL A 25 6.76 10.50 -0.54
CA VAL A 25 6.40 9.81 0.72
C VAL A 25 6.71 10.66 1.95
N ARG A 26 7.69 11.59 1.85
CA ARG A 26 8.00 12.58 2.90
C ARG A 26 6.81 13.49 3.22
N GLU A 27 5.96 13.80 2.25
CA GLU A 27 4.80 14.67 2.42
C GLU A 27 3.74 14.06 3.35
N LEU A 28 3.76 12.74 3.56
CA LEU A 28 2.86 12.07 4.50
C LEU A 28 3.08 12.53 5.94
N TRP A 29 4.29 12.99 6.28
CA TRP A 29 4.54 13.60 7.59
C TRP A 29 3.60 14.78 7.87
N TYR A 30 3.25 15.57 6.85
CA TYR A 30 2.41 16.76 6.98
C TYR A 30 0.94 16.52 6.61
N SER A 31 0.67 15.56 5.72
CA SER A 31 -0.68 15.29 5.19
C SER A 31 -1.43 14.16 5.91
N GLY A 32 -0.76 13.45 6.82
CA GLY A 32 -1.35 12.43 7.68
C GLY A 32 -1.11 11.01 7.20
N PHE A 33 -1.03 10.10 8.16
CA PHE A 33 -0.77 8.68 7.96
C PHE A 33 -1.38 7.85 9.10
N VAL A 34 -1.52 6.54 8.87
CA VAL A 34 -1.83 5.56 9.91
C VAL A 34 -0.57 4.76 10.21
N GLY A 35 -0.20 4.64 11.49
CA GLY A 35 0.96 3.87 11.95
C GLY A 35 2.02 4.75 12.58
N GLN A 36 3.30 4.48 12.30
CA GLN A 36 4.43 5.12 12.97
C GLN A 36 5.50 5.57 11.97
N PHE A 37 5.79 6.86 11.95
CA PHE A 37 6.83 7.50 11.14
C PHE A 37 8.00 7.87 12.07
N GLN A 38 9.00 7.01 12.18
CA GLN A 38 10.03 7.11 13.23
C GLN A 38 11.45 7.36 12.72
N GLU A 39 11.62 7.54 11.40
CA GLU A 39 12.86 8.04 10.82
C GLU A 39 12.62 8.78 9.52
N GLY A 40 13.62 9.54 9.06
CA GLY A 40 13.58 10.17 7.75
C GLY A 40 13.40 9.13 6.65
N VAL A 41 12.59 9.46 5.64
CA VAL A 41 12.40 8.62 4.45
C VAL A 41 13.67 8.68 3.61
N ALA A 42 14.40 7.57 3.49
CA ALA A 42 15.55 7.47 2.60
C ALA A 42 15.09 7.17 1.16
N CYS A 43 14.61 8.22 0.49
CA CYS A 43 14.18 8.17 -0.91
C CYS A 43 15.32 8.51 -1.88
N SER A 44 15.07 8.27 -3.17
CA SER A 44 15.88 8.84 -4.25
C SER A 44 15.98 10.37 -4.12
N PRO A 45 17.13 11.00 -4.44
CA PRO A 45 17.23 12.46 -4.53
C PRO A 45 16.55 13.02 -5.78
N VAL A 46 16.25 12.16 -6.77
CA VAL A 46 15.61 12.54 -8.04
C VAL A 46 14.14 12.17 -8.00
N ASN A 47 13.28 13.15 -8.31
CA ASN A 47 11.88 12.91 -8.61
C ASN A 47 11.71 12.67 -10.11
N SER A 48 11.47 11.42 -10.51
CA SER A 48 11.26 11.02 -11.91
C SER A 48 9.79 11.05 -12.34
N GLY A 49 8.88 11.51 -11.48
CA GLY A 49 7.44 11.60 -11.77
C GLY A 49 6.65 10.31 -11.57
N VAL A 50 7.20 9.31 -10.86
CA VAL A 50 6.53 8.02 -10.61
C VAL A 50 5.13 8.19 -10.04
N LEU A 51 4.95 9.03 -9.01
CA LEU A 51 3.64 9.23 -8.41
C LEU A 51 2.63 9.79 -9.42
N ASN A 52 3.03 10.79 -10.19
CA ASN A 52 2.17 11.43 -11.19
C ASN A 52 1.77 10.42 -12.29
N THR A 53 2.71 9.58 -12.72
CA THR A 53 2.43 8.51 -13.69
C THR A 53 1.43 7.50 -13.12
N LEU A 54 1.63 7.01 -11.89
CA LEU A 54 0.69 6.07 -11.27
C LEU A 54 -0.70 6.68 -11.06
N ALA A 55 -0.77 7.95 -10.68
CA ALA A 55 -2.02 8.69 -10.54
C ALA A 55 -2.73 8.86 -11.88
N ALA A 56 -1.98 9.14 -12.96
CA ALA A 56 -2.52 9.28 -14.32
C ALA A 56 -3.03 7.94 -14.89
N MET A 57 -2.40 6.81 -14.53
CA MET A 57 -2.90 5.47 -14.90
C MET A 57 -4.28 5.19 -14.26
N GLY A 58 -4.49 5.66 -13.03
CA GLY A 58 -5.79 5.63 -12.36
C GLY A 58 -6.23 4.28 -11.81
N ASP A 59 -5.59 3.17 -12.19
CA ASP A 59 -5.90 1.81 -11.75
C ASP A 59 -5.10 1.38 -10.50
N VAL A 60 -3.91 1.96 -10.26
CA VAL A 60 -3.08 1.67 -9.08
C VAL A 60 -3.69 2.26 -7.82
N LYS A 61 -4.00 1.42 -6.83
CA LYS A 61 -4.67 1.83 -5.58
C LYS A 61 -3.76 1.78 -4.36
N GLY A 62 -2.69 1.00 -4.43
CA GLY A 62 -1.74 0.83 -3.34
C GLY A 62 -0.33 0.59 -3.85
N VAL A 63 0.63 1.13 -3.12
CA VAL A 63 2.05 1.04 -3.38
C VAL A 63 2.72 0.62 -2.09
N PHE A 64 3.52 -0.44 -2.14
CA PHE A 64 4.21 -0.98 -0.97
C PHE A 64 5.71 -0.80 -1.09
N MET A 65 6.31 -0.30 -0.02
CA MET A 65 7.73 0.03 0.05
C MET A 65 8.41 -0.42 1.34
N GLY A 66 9.75 -0.32 1.36
CA GLY A 66 10.58 -0.74 2.49
C GLY A 66 11.77 0.21 2.67
N HIS A 67 12.96 -0.36 2.83
CA HIS A 67 14.23 0.34 3.03
C HIS A 67 14.44 0.97 4.43
N ASP A 68 13.47 1.74 4.93
CA ASP A 68 13.53 2.38 6.25
C ASP A 68 12.93 1.46 7.33
N HIS A 69 13.75 0.90 8.22
CA HIS A 69 13.32 -0.18 9.12
C HIS A 69 12.61 0.29 10.39
N LYS A 70 12.59 1.59 10.65
CA LYS A 70 11.84 2.28 11.72
C LYS A 70 10.57 2.95 11.19
N ASN A 71 10.35 2.99 9.88
CA ASN A 71 9.09 3.48 9.32
C ASN A 71 8.09 2.34 9.13
N ASP A 72 6.87 2.58 9.60
CA ASP A 72 5.79 1.60 9.65
C ASP A 72 4.43 2.29 9.57
N PHE A 73 4.25 3.07 8.51
CA PHE A 73 3.03 3.83 8.27
C PHE A 73 2.45 3.54 6.88
N CYS A 74 1.19 3.92 6.71
CA CYS A 74 0.57 4.03 5.40
C CYS A 74 -0.26 5.30 5.31
N GLY A 75 -0.08 6.07 4.24
CA GLY A 75 -0.80 7.30 3.98
C GLY A 75 -1.25 7.38 2.52
N LYS A 76 -2.03 8.40 2.17
CA LYS A 76 -2.65 8.51 0.85
C LYS A 76 -2.24 9.81 0.16
N ILE A 77 -1.69 9.71 -1.04
CA ILE A 77 -1.38 10.87 -1.90
C ILE A 77 -2.04 10.63 -3.27
N TYR A 78 -2.75 11.64 -3.79
CA TYR A 78 -3.44 11.58 -5.09
C TYR A 78 -4.28 10.32 -5.30
N GLY A 79 -5.02 9.89 -4.28
CA GLY A 79 -5.88 8.71 -4.41
C GLY A 79 -5.16 7.36 -4.17
N ILE A 80 -3.83 7.36 -4.08
CA ILE A 80 -3.00 6.15 -3.98
C ILE A 80 -2.47 5.99 -2.55
N TRP A 81 -2.61 4.78 -2.00
CA TRP A 81 -2.02 4.45 -0.71
C TRP A 81 -0.53 4.13 -0.85
N LEU A 82 0.31 4.76 -0.04
CA LEU A 82 1.75 4.54 0.04
C LEU A 82 2.06 3.92 1.41
N CYS A 83 2.40 2.63 1.44
CA CYS A 83 2.53 1.85 2.68
C CYS A 83 3.93 1.26 2.85
N TYR A 84 4.54 1.45 4.02
CA TYR A 84 5.71 0.67 4.42
C TYR A 84 5.31 -0.77 4.79
N GLY A 85 6.06 -1.75 4.32
CA GLY A 85 5.87 -3.17 4.61
C GLY A 85 6.17 -3.57 6.05
N GLY A 86 6.90 -2.73 6.78
CA GLY A 86 7.42 -3.03 8.11
C GLY A 86 8.66 -3.92 8.05
N ALA A 87 9.58 -3.72 8.99
CA ALA A 87 10.79 -4.53 9.07
C ALA A 87 10.50 -5.87 9.78
N VAL A 88 10.49 -6.96 9.00
CA VAL A 88 10.21 -8.31 9.50
C VAL A 88 11.46 -9.02 10.06
N GLY A 89 12.63 -8.80 9.44
CA GLY A 89 13.85 -9.53 9.77
C GLY A 89 14.59 -9.00 11.00
N TYR A 90 15.22 -9.91 11.75
CA TYR A 90 15.99 -9.59 12.96
C TYR A 90 17.46 -9.22 12.73
N HIS A 91 18.02 -9.53 11.55
CA HIS A 91 19.42 -9.26 11.22
C HIS A 91 19.69 -7.85 10.69
N ALA A 92 18.64 -7.03 10.53
CA ALA A 92 18.79 -5.64 10.12
C ALA A 92 18.53 -4.69 11.30
N TYR A 93 18.91 -3.42 11.15
CA TYR A 93 18.65 -2.41 12.18
C TYR A 93 17.14 -2.28 12.49
N GLY A 94 16.83 -1.68 13.63
CA GLY A 94 15.48 -1.49 14.11
C GLY A 94 15.47 -0.59 15.35
N LYS A 95 14.42 -0.69 16.16
CA LYS A 95 14.28 0.06 17.41
C LYS A 95 14.11 -0.91 18.57
N ALA A 96 14.95 -0.76 19.60
CA ALA A 96 14.84 -1.56 20.82
C ALA A 96 13.45 -1.37 21.45
N GLY A 97 12.85 -2.47 21.95
CA GLY A 97 11.51 -2.46 22.53
C GLY A 97 10.37 -2.27 21.51
N TRP A 98 10.64 -2.36 20.20
CA TRP A 98 9.63 -2.20 19.16
C TRP A 98 9.47 -3.49 18.35
N PRO A 99 8.38 -4.25 18.56
CA PRO A 99 8.19 -5.60 17.98
C PRO A 99 8.34 -5.62 16.47
N ARG A 100 9.03 -6.59 15.86
CA ARG A 100 9.06 -6.74 14.39
C ARG A 100 7.65 -6.91 13.83
N ARG A 101 7.46 -6.71 12.53
CA ARG A 101 6.14 -6.92 11.91
C ARG A 101 6.20 -7.17 10.43
N ALA A 102 5.12 -7.73 9.95
CA ALA A 102 4.83 -7.86 8.53
C ALA A 102 3.52 -7.14 8.21
N ARG A 103 3.51 -6.44 7.07
CA ARG A 103 2.28 -5.96 6.46
C ARG A 103 1.63 -7.09 5.66
N ILE A 104 0.36 -7.34 5.94
CA ILE A 104 -0.47 -8.27 5.20
C ILE A 104 -1.30 -7.49 4.19
N ILE A 105 -1.41 -8.04 2.98
CA ILE A 105 -2.27 -7.54 1.91
C ILE A 105 -3.29 -8.62 1.63
N SER A 106 -4.57 -8.27 1.73
CA SER A 106 -5.69 -9.17 1.46
C SER A 106 -6.48 -8.65 0.28
N ILE A 107 -6.69 -9.52 -0.69
CA ILE A 107 -7.45 -9.25 -1.90
C ILE A 107 -8.64 -10.20 -1.88
N GLU A 108 -9.84 -9.65 -1.76
CA GLU A 108 -11.09 -10.38 -1.78
C GLU A 108 -11.69 -10.30 -3.18
N LEU A 109 -12.09 -11.44 -3.75
CA LEU A 109 -12.77 -11.54 -5.04
C LEU A 109 -14.28 -11.65 -4.83
N GLU A 110 -15.06 -11.12 -5.76
CA GLU A 110 -16.51 -11.28 -5.76
C GLU A 110 -16.89 -12.71 -6.16
N LYS A 111 -17.81 -13.34 -5.42
CA LYS A 111 -18.25 -14.71 -5.69
C LYS A 111 -19.40 -14.71 -6.68
N GLY A 112 -19.17 -15.22 -7.89
CA GLY A 112 -20.22 -15.49 -8.88
C GLY A 112 -20.93 -16.82 -8.64
N GLN A 113 -21.93 -17.12 -9.47
CA GLN A 113 -22.71 -18.37 -9.36
C GLN A 113 -21.89 -19.62 -9.70
N LYS A 114 -20.94 -19.51 -10.63
CA LYS A 114 -20.12 -20.63 -11.13
C LYS A 114 -18.61 -20.38 -11.07
N GLU A 115 -18.19 -19.13 -10.94
CA GLU A 115 -16.79 -18.72 -10.91
C GLU A 115 -16.58 -17.47 -10.05
N TRP A 116 -15.31 -17.18 -9.71
CA TRP A 116 -14.94 -15.91 -9.11
C TRP A 116 -14.97 -14.80 -10.16
N MET A 117 -15.47 -13.65 -9.77
CA MET A 117 -15.52 -12.44 -10.59
C MET A 117 -14.31 -11.55 -10.27
N GLY A 118 -14.42 -10.25 -10.57
CA GLY A 118 -13.38 -9.27 -10.29
C GLY A 118 -13.09 -9.06 -8.80
N VAL A 119 -12.09 -8.21 -8.54
CA VAL A 119 -11.75 -7.79 -7.18
C VAL A 119 -12.96 -7.10 -6.55
N LYS A 120 -13.32 -7.53 -5.35
CA LYS A 120 -14.35 -6.91 -4.50
C LYS A 120 -13.72 -5.88 -3.58
N GLN A 121 -12.59 -6.24 -2.95
CA GLN A 121 -11.96 -5.38 -1.95
C GLN A 121 -10.47 -5.67 -1.82
N ILE A 122 -9.69 -4.63 -1.53
CA ILE A 122 -8.29 -4.74 -1.13
C ILE A 122 -8.14 -4.11 0.26
N ARG A 123 -7.66 -4.89 1.22
CA ARG A 123 -7.33 -4.44 2.58
C ARG A 123 -5.87 -4.69 2.89
N THR A 124 -5.34 -3.91 3.82
CA THR A 124 -4.03 -4.19 4.41
C THR A 124 -4.06 -3.93 5.91
N TRP A 125 -3.21 -4.65 6.64
CA TRP A 125 -3.00 -4.46 8.08
C TRP A 125 -1.59 -4.91 8.44
N LYS A 126 -1.21 -4.77 9.70
CA LYS A 126 0.08 -5.25 10.21
C LYS A 126 -0.12 -6.36 11.23
N ARG A 127 0.83 -7.30 11.25
CA ARG A 127 0.96 -8.36 12.26
C ARG A 127 2.24 -8.14 13.04
N LEU A 128 2.12 -7.92 14.35
CA LEU A 128 3.26 -7.69 15.24
C LEU A 128 3.85 -9.00 15.73
N ASP A 129 5.17 -9.12 15.75
CA ASP A 129 5.87 -10.22 16.41
C ASP A 129 6.04 -9.92 17.91
N ASP A 130 4.93 -10.03 18.64
CA ASP A 130 4.81 -9.68 20.06
C ASP A 130 4.26 -10.82 20.92
N GLY A 131 4.47 -12.05 20.47
CA GLY A 131 3.96 -13.28 21.10
C GLY A 131 2.45 -13.50 20.91
N LYS A 132 1.66 -12.47 20.58
CA LYS A 132 0.21 -12.58 20.32
C LYS A 132 -0.15 -12.37 18.85
N MET A 133 0.83 -12.04 18.00
CA MET A 133 0.62 -11.79 16.57
C MET A 133 -0.47 -10.74 16.33
N ARG A 134 -0.50 -9.69 17.15
CA ARG A 134 -1.60 -8.70 17.15
C ARG A 134 -1.79 -8.10 15.76
N GLN A 135 -3.07 -7.99 15.36
CA GLN A 135 -3.50 -7.17 14.23
C GLN A 135 -3.54 -5.71 14.65
N ILE A 136 -2.90 -4.83 13.87
CA ILE A 136 -3.05 -3.38 14.05
C ILE A 136 -3.23 -2.69 12.71
N ASP A 137 -3.73 -1.44 12.77
CA ASP A 137 -3.74 -0.49 11.67
C ASP A 137 -4.28 -1.10 10.37
N THR A 138 -5.56 -1.46 10.36
CA THR A 138 -6.24 -1.91 9.15
C THR A 138 -6.60 -0.71 8.25
N GLN A 139 -6.33 -0.82 6.94
CA GLN A 139 -6.75 0.12 5.90
C GLN A 139 -7.54 -0.63 4.82
N VAL A 140 -8.58 0.01 4.29
CA VAL A 140 -9.22 -0.38 3.02
C VAL A 140 -8.57 0.42 1.91
N LEU A 141 -7.82 -0.26 1.03
CA LEU A 141 -7.09 0.39 -0.06
C LEU A 141 -8.01 0.72 -1.22
N TRP A 142 -8.92 -0.20 -1.51
CA TRP A 142 -9.91 -0.08 -2.56
C TRP A 142 -11.09 -1.01 -2.26
N GLU A 143 -12.28 -0.59 -2.64
CA GLU A 143 -13.50 -1.39 -2.59
C GLU A 143 -14.32 -1.07 -3.83
N LYS A 144 -14.94 -2.09 -4.42
CA LYS A 144 -15.84 -1.92 -5.55
C LYS A 144 -17.05 -1.09 -5.09
N SER A 145 -17.22 0.07 -5.71
CA SER A 145 -18.36 0.98 -5.50
C SER A 145 -19.67 0.44 -6.07
#